data_AF-A0A0H5C3A5-F1
#
_entry.id   AF-A0A0H5C3A5-F1
#
_cell.length_a   1.000
_cell.length_b   1.000
_cell.length_c   1.000
_cell.angle_alpha   90.00
_cell.angle_beta   90.00
_cell.angle_gamma   90.00
#
_symmetry.space_group_name_H-M   'P 1'
#
loop_
_entity.id
_entity.type
_entity.pdbx_description
1 polymer ?
#
loop_
_entity_poly.entity_id
_entity_poly.type
_entity_poly.pdbx_seq_one_letter_code
_entity_poly.pdbx_strand_id
1 'polypeptide(L)'
;MENLFNGCNVSLLLIGDDDNTSNLLGSMVNSCWDLIQDVEHKFKQRGWNFDYSVQSVKVDPNGVFDLFDSSPCAVKVENRSVMMSTEPREFTKVREPCNDPDSSTLMKLTLKSRKGERNISSNAYFLDLTRIDALPLVSKAIDKVQLLRFGTLEFENPMYQLVHQLYSNTKVITMINVDRVDNEKWLDLGQYVQTVDVVPVNRVYSK
;
A
#
# COMPACT_ATOMS: atom_id res chain seq x y z
N MET A 1 -8.24 8.26 -5.01
CA MET A 1 -8.01 8.72 -3.62
C MET A 1 -9.27 9.06 -2.82
N GLU A 2 -10.38 9.48 -3.43
CA GLU A 2 -11.64 9.80 -2.70
C GLU A 2 -12.15 8.70 -1.73
N ASN A 3 -11.89 7.43 -2.03
CA ASN A 3 -12.20 6.30 -1.15
C ASN A 3 -11.66 6.45 0.28
N LEU A 4 -10.50 7.12 0.45
CA LEU A 4 -9.91 7.38 1.77
C LEU A 4 -10.84 8.21 2.66
N PHE A 5 -11.46 9.25 2.10
CA PHE A 5 -12.38 10.13 2.82
C PHE A 5 -13.69 9.44 3.21
N ASN A 6 -14.01 8.30 2.57
CA ASN A 6 -15.16 7.45 2.89
C ASN A 6 -14.82 6.27 3.81
N GLY A 7 -13.62 6.26 4.42
CA GLY A 7 -13.21 5.21 5.36
C GLY A 7 -12.72 3.91 4.74
N CYS A 8 -12.46 3.90 3.43
CA CYS A 8 -11.90 2.72 2.75
C CYS A 8 -10.38 2.78 2.77
N ASN A 9 -9.72 1.66 3.10
CA ASN A 9 -8.30 1.50 2.88
C ASN A 9 -8.01 1.33 1.38
N VAL A 10 -6.92 1.94 0.91
CA VAL A 10 -6.45 1.82 -0.48
C VAL A 10 -5.00 1.39 -0.48
N SER A 11 -4.59 0.68 -1.51
CA SER A 11 -3.17 0.38 -1.73
C SER A 11 -2.77 0.65 -3.17
N LEU A 12 -1.52 1.07 -3.33
CA LEU A 12 -0.85 1.18 -4.60
C LEU A 12 0.40 0.30 -4.52
N LEU A 13 0.50 -0.66 -5.42
CA LEU A 13 1.68 -1.53 -5.55
C LEU A 13 2.42 -1.14 -6.82
N LEU A 14 3.70 -0.83 -6.70
CA LEU A 14 4.60 -0.60 -7.81
C LEU A 14 5.48 -1.83 -8.00
N ILE A 15 5.42 -2.43 -9.19
CA ILE A 15 6.18 -3.63 -9.55
C ILE A 15 6.88 -3.41 -10.89
N GLY A 16 8.02 -4.08 -11.09
CA GLY A 16 8.81 -3.99 -12.31
C GLY A 16 10.27 -4.38 -12.05
N ASP A 17 11.05 -4.51 -13.11
CA ASP A 17 12.49 -4.82 -13.05
C ASP A 17 13.30 -3.60 -13.53
N ASP A 18 13.34 -2.49 -12.77
CA ASP A 18 14.32 -1.44 -13.08
C ASP A 18 14.66 -0.54 -11.89
N ASP A 19 15.94 -0.21 -11.80
CA ASP A 19 16.53 0.69 -10.83
C ASP A 19 16.02 2.14 -10.99
N ASN A 20 15.58 2.55 -12.18
CA ASN A 20 14.95 3.88 -12.36
C ASN A 20 13.49 3.93 -11.90
N THR A 21 12.84 2.78 -11.68
CA THR A 21 11.43 2.70 -11.30
C THR A 21 11.20 3.15 -9.85
N SER A 22 12.18 2.97 -8.96
CA SER A 22 12.04 3.36 -7.54
C SER A 22 11.75 4.85 -7.41
N ASN A 23 12.34 5.71 -8.25
CA ASN A 23 12.09 7.15 -8.26
C ASN A 23 10.61 7.51 -8.59
N LEU A 24 9.85 6.62 -9.23
CA LEU A 24 8.43 6.85 -9.52
C LEU A 24 7.59 6.88 -8.25
N LEU A 25 7.91 6.06 -7.23
CA LEU A 25 7.12 6.00 -6.01
C LEU A 25 7.04 7.37 -5.33
N GLY A 26 8.17 8.08 -5.21
CA GLY A 26 8.20 9.42 -4.60
C GLY A 26 7.31 10.43 -5.35
N SER A 27 7.41 10.46 -6.69
CA SER A 27 6.58 11.32 -7.53
C SER A 27 5.08 10.98 -7.41
N MET A 28 4.76 9.69 -7.40
CA MET A 28 3.39 9.19 -7.31
C MET A 28 2.76 9.49 -5.95
N VAL A 29 3.50 9.32 -4.85
CA VAL A 29 2.97 9.65 -3.52
C VAL A 29 2.74 11.15 -3.39
N ASN A 30 3.65 11.99 -3.90
CA ASN A 30 3.45 13.44 -3.91
C ASN A 30 2.21 13.83 -4.75
N SER A 31 2.04 13.24 -5.94
CA SER A 31 0.86 13.48 -6.78
C SER A 31 -0.44 13.02 -6.09
N CYS A 32 -0.39 11.89 -5.39
CA CYS A 32 -1.49 11.39 -4.58
C CYS A 32 -1.83 12.32 -3.40
N TRP A 33 -0.80 12.92 -2.79
CA TRP A 33 -0.96 13.88 -1.71
C TRP A 33 -1.62 15.16 -2.18
N ASP A 34 -1.19 15.72 -3.32
CA ASP A 34 -1.82 16.90 -3.92
C ASP A 34 -3.32 16.65 -4.18
N LEU A 35 -3.66 15.48 -4.73
CA LEU A 35 -5.06 15.06 -4.92
C LEU A 35 -5.84 14.90 -3.60
N ILE A 36 -5.18 14.46 -2.53
CA ILE A 36 -5.81 14.37 -1.20
C ILE A 36 -6.16 15.78 -0.71
N GLN A 37 -5.26 16.75 -0.85
CA GLN A 37 -5.49 18.14 -0.44
C GLN A 37 -6.65 18.78 -1.22
N ASP A 38 -6.75 18.51 -2.52
CA ASP A 38 -7.86 19.01 -3.36
C ASP A 38 -9.22 18.45 -2.93
N VAL A 39 -9.28 17.14 -2.62
CA VAL A 39 -10.52 16.49 -2.15
C VAL A 39 -10.87 16.98 -0.75
N GLU A 40 -9.88 17.13 0.13
CA GLU A 40 -10.05 17.61 1.51
C GLU A 40 -10.77 18.96 1.56
N HIS A 41 -10.43 19.88 0.66
CA HIS A 41 -11.06 21.20 0.57
C HIS A 41 -12.59 21.10 0.46
N LYS A 42 -13.10 20.16 -0.35
CA LYS A 42 -14.54 19.93 -0.53
C LYS A 42 -15.22 19.41 0.74
N PHE A 43 -14.53 18.61 1.55
CA PHE A 43 -15.07 18.08 2.81
C PHE A 43 -14.96 19.08 3.96
N LYS A 44 -13.90 19.88 4.02
CA LYS A 44 -13.74 20.98 5.01
C LYS A 44 -14.89 21.97 4.93
N GLN A 45 -15.35 22.33 3.73
CA GLN A 45 -16.54 23.16 3.50
C GLN A 45 -17.83 22.56 4.12
N ARG A 46 -17.86 21.25 4.39
CA ARG A 46 -18.98 20.53 5.01
C ARG A 46 -18.78 20.25 6.51
N GLY A 47 -17.78 20.88 7.13
CA GLY A 47 -17.50 20.78 8.57
C GLY A 47 -16.71 19.53 8.99
N TRP A 48 -15.94 18.92 8.08
CA TRP A 48 -15.01 17.85 8.42
C TRP A 48 -13.65 18.41 8.80
N ASN A 49 -13.03 17.80 9.81
CA ASN A 49 -11.65 18.03 10.22
C ASN A 49 -10.79 16.80 9.92
N PHE A 50 -9.51 17.00 9.61
CA PHE A 50 -8.60 15.96 9.12
C PHE A 50 -7.26 16.03 9.85
N ASP A 51 -6.79 14.88 10.32
CA ASP A 51 -5.44 14.67 10.85
C ASP A 51 -4.75 13.62 9.97
N TYR A 52 -3.50 13.88 9.58
CA TYR A 52 -2.69 13.00 8.75
C TYR A 52 -1.44 12.55 9.50
N SER A 53 -1.06 11.29 9.31
CA SER A 53 0.24 10.81 9.77
C SER A 53 0.84 9.82 8.79
N VAL A 54 2.16 9.89 8.61
CA VAL A 54 2.92 9.02 7.73
C VAL A 54 3.90 8.16 8.50
N GLN A 55 4.05 6.93 8.03
CA GLN A 55 5.07 5.97 8.44
C GLN A 55 5.70 5.39 7.18
N SER A 56 7.01 5.18 7.18
CA SER A 56 7.73 4.65 6.02
C SER A 56 8.82 3.69 6.49
N VAL A 57 8.87 2.51 5.91
CA VAL A 57 9.86 1.49 6.27
C VAL A 57 10.49 0.85 5.05
N LYS A 58 11.75 0.45 5.22
CA LYS A 58 12.45 -0.49 4.37
C LYS A 58 12.19 -1.90 4.88
N VAL A 59 11.91 -2.82 3.97
CA VAL A 59 11.85 -4.26 4.25
C VAL A 59 12.90 -4.94 3.38
N ASP A 60 13.85 -5.63 4.00
CA ASP A 60 14.92 -6.36 3.32
C ASP A 60 15.19 -7.70 4.06
N PRO A 61 16.11 -8.56 3.57
CA PRO A 61 16.44 -9.82 4.23
C PRO A 61 17.02 -9.68 5.65
N ASN A 62 17.54 -8.51 6.01
CA ASN A 62 18.12 -8.22 7.33
C ASN A 62 17.07 -7.72 8.33
N GLY A 63 15.87 -7.35 7.86
CA GLY A 63 14.74 -6.99 8.71
C GLY A 63 13.93 -5.82 8.18
N VAL A 64 13.29 -5.11 9.12
CA VAL A 64 12.46 -3.94 8.83
C VAL A 64 13.07 -2.74 9.54
N PHE A 65 13.26 -1.64 8.81
CA PHE A 65 13.92 -0.43 9.30
C PHE A 65 13.09 0.81 8.99
N ASP A 66 13.00 1.74 9.94
CA ASP A 66 12.35 3.04 9.72
C ASP A 66 13.16 3.84 8.70
N LEU A 67 12.53 4.31 7.63
CA LEU A 67 13.22 5.09 6.59
C LEU A 67 13.55 6.53 7.01
N PHE A 68 13.03 6.99 8.13
CA PHE A 68 13.28 8.34 8.60
C PHE A 68 14.51 8.45 9.53
N ASP A 69 14.80 7.42 10.33
CA ASP A 69 15.92 7.41 11.28
C ASP A 69 16.76 6.12 11.26
N SER A 70 16.44 5.17 10.38
CA SER A 70 17.13 3.88 10.22
C SER A 70 17.05 2.95 11.42
N SER A 71 16.16 3.21 12.39
CA SER A 71 15.98 2.34 13.55
C SER A 71 15.30 1.01 13.16
N PRO A 72 15.70 -0.13 13.76
CA PRO A 72 14.98 -1.39 13.60
C PRO A 72 13.54 -1.26 14.09
N CYS A 73 12.60 -1.79 13.33
CA CYS A 73 11.18 -1.72 13.64
C CYS A 73 10.46 -3.01 13.21
N ALA A 74 9.13 -3.03 13.33
CA ALA A 74 8.31 -4.16 12.96
C ALA A 74 7.12 -3.73 12.10
N VAL A 75 6.84 -4.54 11.08
CA VAL A 75 5.57 -4.55 10.35
C VAL A 75 4.77 -5.76 10.80
N LYS A 76 3.53 -5.53 11.22
CA LYS A 76 2.59 -6.59 11.59
C LYS A 76 1.28 -6.42 10.83
N VAL A 77 0.68 -7.53 10.43
CA VAL A 77 -0.65 -7.52 9.85
C VAL A 77 -1.66 -7.86 10.95
N GLU A 78 -2.52 -6.90 11.29
CA GLU A 78 -3.51 -7.03 12.36
C GLU A 78 -4.83 -6.38 11.97
N ASN A 79 -5.96 -7.02 12.30
CA ASN A 79 -7.31 -6.45 12.17
C ASN A 79 -7.57 -5.80 10.80
N ARG A 80 -7.20 -6.48 9.72
CA ARG A 80 -7.37 -6.03 8.33
C ARG A 80 -6.57 -4.77 7.97
N SER A 81 -5.55 -4.44 8.74
CA SER A 81 -4.67 -3.30 8.55
C SER A 81 -3.20 -3.72 8.70
N VAL A 82 -2.31 -2.90 8.15
CA VAL A 82 -0.88 -3.01 8.40
C VAL A 82 -0.50 -2.06 9.54
N MET A 83 0.07 -2.63 10.59
CA MET A 83 0.59 -1.95 11.77
C MET A 83 2.11 -1.82 11.65
N MET A 84 2.62 -0.64 11.97
CA MET A 84 4.04 -0.32 11.92
C MET A 84 4.43 0.24 13.27
N SER A 85 5.50 -0.27 13.87
CA SER A 85 5.96 0.17 15.19
C SER A 85 6.73 1.48 15.18
N THR A 86 6.98 2.05 14.00
CA THR A 86 7.64 3.36 13.83
C THR A 86 6.75 4.49 14.35
N GLU A 87 7.33 5.61 14.76
CA GLU A 87 6.53 6.75 15.18
C GLU A 87 5.82 7.41 13.98
N PRO A 88 4.50 7.70 14.06
CA PRO A 88 3.81 8.44 13.01
C PRO A 88 4.30 9.89 12.97
N ARG A 89 4.65 10.37 11.78
CA ARG A 89 5.12 11.75 11.56
C ARG A 89 4.07 12.57 10.82
N GLU A 90 4.09 13.88 10.99
CA GLU A 90 3.25 14.77 10.18
C GLU A 90 3.69 14.69 8.71
N PHE A 91 2.73 14.58 7.80
CA PHE A 91 3.05 14.55 6.38
C PHE A 91 3.31 15.98 5.90
N THR A 92 4.57 16.28 5.58
CA THR A 92 4.98 17.58 4.99
C THR A 92 5.41 17.45 3.54
N LYS A 93 6.13 16.37 3.18
CA LYS A 93 6.45 15.88 1.83
C LYS A 93 7.11 14.50 1.95
N VAL A 94 6.99 13.66 0.92
CA VAL A 94 7.66 12.35 0.89
C VAL A 94 9.15 12.50 0.60
N ARG A 95 9.99 11.89 1.45
CA ARG A 95 11.41 11.64 1.13
C ARG A 95 11.50 10.53 0.10
N GLU A 96 12.55 10.58 -0.73
CA GLU A 96 12.80 9.57 -1.75
C GLU A 96 12.76 8.14 -1.16
N PRO A 97 12.20 7.18 -1.90
CA PRO A 97 12.13 5.79 -1.47
C PRO A 97 13.53 5.18 -1.31
N CYS A 98 13.60 4.03 -0.64
CA CYS A 98 14.85 3.31 -0.52
C CYS A 98 15.36 2.87 -1.90
N ASN A 99 16.65 3.07 -2.15
CA ASN A 99 17.34 2.62 -3.36
C ASN A 99 18.27 1.43 -3.09
N ASP A 100 18.16 0.80 -1.92
CA ASP A 100 18.98 -0.38 -1.59
C ASP A 100 18.54 -1.57 -2.45
N PRO A 101 19.49 -2.34 -3.03
CA PRO A 101 19.18 -3.57 -3.73
C PRO A 101 18.46 -4.58 -2.82
N ASP A 102 17.63 -5.45 -3.41
CA ASP A 102 16.88 -6.50 -2.71
C ASP A 102 16.01 -5.99 -1.54
N SER A 103 15.54 -4.74 -1.64
CA SER A 103 14.72 -4.10 -0.62
C SER A 103 13.36 -3.66 -1.18
N SER A 104 12.40 -3.50 -0.29
CA SER A 104 11.08 -2.93 -0.60
C SER A 104 10.78 -1.75 0.29
N THR A 105 10.10 -0.75 -0.25
CA THR A 105 9.63 0.40 0.53
C THR A 105 8.14 0.25 0.78
N LEU A 106 7.74 0.25 2.06
CA LEU A 106 6.33 0.38 2.45
C LEU A 106 6.10 1.74 3.10
N MET A 107 5.28 2.57 2.47
CA MET A 107 4.76 3.79 3.05
C MET A 107 3.30 3.63 3.43
N LYS A 108 2.94 4.10 4.61
CA LYS A 108 1.57 4.16 5.12
C LYS A 108 1.21 5.60 5.44
N LEU A 109 0.19 6.11 4.77
CA LEU A 109 -0.49 7.35 5.14
C LEU A 109 -1.78 6.99 5.88
N THR A 110 -1.93 7.47 7.11
CA THR A 110 -3.14 7.33 7.90
C THR A 110 -3.92 8.65 7.85
N LEU A 111 -5.21 8.56 7.50
CA LEU A 111 -6.14 9.66 7.53
C LEU A 111 -7.15 9.43 8.66
N LYS A 112 -7.22 10.37 9.59
CA LYS A 112 -8.30 10.43 10.60
C LYS A 112 -9.16 11.64 10.30
N SER A 113 -10.46 11.41 10.14
CA SER A 113 -11.42 12.46 9.83
C SER A 113 -12.56 12.49 10.84
N ARG A 114 -13.00 13.70 11.19
CA ARG A 114 -13.99 13.94 12.24
C ARG A 114 -15.05 14.95 11.81
N LYS A 115 -16.31 14.67 12.14
CA LYS A 115 -17.44 15.60 11.99
C LYS A 115 -18.46 15.37 13.10
N GLY A 116 -18.50 16.28 14.07
CA GLY A 116 -19.28 16.06 15.31
C GLY A 116 -18.82 14.79 16.00
N GLU A 117 -19.73 13.85 16.23
CA GLU A 117 -19.44 12.54 16.84
C GLU A 117 -18.92 11.49 15.84
N ARG A 118 -19.00 11.76 14.53
CA ARG A 118 -18.57 10.80 13.51
C ARG A 118 -17.05 10.85 13.37
N ASN A 119 -16.41 9.70 13.54
CA ASN A 119 -14.98 9.51 13.33
C ASN A 119 -14.76 8.42 12.28
N ILE A 120 -13.90 8.71 11.30
CA ILE A 120 -13.51 7.77 10.25
C ILE A 120 -11.99 7.70 10.22
N SER A 121 -11.44 6.49 10.18
CA SER A 121 -10.01 6.24 9.99
C SER A 121 -9.80 5.38 8.77
N SER A 122 -8.89 5.76 7.90
CA SER A 122 -8.51 5.01 6.70
C SER A 122 -7.01 5.09 6.46
N ASN A 123 -6.49 4.16 5.66
CA ASN A 123 -5.08 4.06 5.36
C ASN A 123 -4.87 3.98 3.84
N ALA A 124 -3.89 4.73 3.35
CA ALA A 124 -3.28 4.51 2.04
C ALA A 124 -1.94 3.82 2.24
N TYR A 125 -1.74 2.72 1.52
CA TYR A 125 -0.48 1.99 1.48
C TYR A 125 0.16 2.19 0.11
N PHE A 126 1.44 2.52 0.10
CA PHE A 126 2.25 2.56 -1.12
C PHE A 126 3.39 1.57 -0.92
N LEU A 127 3.42 0.53 -1.74
CA LEU A 127 4.38 -0.55 -1.64
C LEU A 127 5.18 -0.63 -2.94
N ASP A 128 6.48 -0.40 -2.84
CA ASP A 128 7.42 -0.53 -3.94
C ASP A 128 8.15 -1.88 -3.83
N LEU A 129 7.97 -2.72 -4.85
CA LEU A 129 8.57 -4.05 -4.97
C LEU A 129 9.52 -4.12 -6.18
N THR A 130 9.91 -2.99 -6.76
CA THR A 130 10.68 -2.94 -8.03
C THR A 130 12.12 -3.44 -7.91
N ARG A 131 12.61 -3.64 -6.69
CA ARG A 131 13.96 -4.13 -6.39
C ARG A 131 13.98 -5.56 -5.86
N ILE A 132 12.84 -6.26 -5.86
CA ILE A 132 12.74 -7.67 -5.46
C ILE A 132 11.93 -8.47 -6.49
N ASP A 133 12.03 -9.80 -6.47
CA ASP A 133 11.21 -10.67 -7.32
C ASP A 133 9.73 -10.65 -6.87
N ALA A 134 8.98 -9.70 -7.44
CA ALA A 134 7.59 -9.41 -7.09
C ALA A 134 6.57 -10.36 -7.74
N LEU A 135 6.94 -11.01 -8.85
CA LEU A 135 6.06 -11.91 -9.61
C LEU A 135 5.43 -13.01 -8.74
N PRO A 136 6.22 -13.85 -8.04
CA PRO A 136 5.64 -14.92 -7.24
C PRO A 136 4.86 -14.39 -6.04
N LEU A 137 5.27 -13.24 -5.47
CA LEU A 137 4.56 -12.55 -4.38
C LEU A 137 3.15 -12.16 -4.79
N VAL A 138 3.02 -11.49 -5.95
CA VAL A 138 1.75 -10.98 -6.45
C VAL A 138 0.85 -12.12 -6.93
N SER A 139 1.36 -13.03 -7.75
CA SER A 139 0.56 -14.16 -8.26
C SER A 139 -0.02 -15.00 -7.12
N LYS A 140 0.79 -15.35 -6.11
CA LYS A 140 0.30 -16.15 -4.96
C LYS A 140 -0.73 -15.40 -4.12
N ALA A 141 -0.59 -14.08 -3.97
CA ALA A 141 -1.58 -13.27 -3.26
C ALA A 141 -2.93 -13.28 -4.00
N ILE A 142 -2.89 -13.13 -5.32
CA ILE A 142 -4.05 -13.16 -6.23
C ILE A 142 -4.75 -14.52 -6.18
N ASP A 143 -4.01 -15.63 -6.28
CA ASP A 143 -4.55 -17.00 -6.16
C ASP A 143 -5.36 -17.16 -4.87
N LYS A 144 -4.81 -16.67 -3.76
CA LYS A 144 -5.42 -16.82 -2.43
C LYS A 144 -6.69 -15.99 -2.31
N VAL A 145 -6.71 -14.79 -2.90
CA VAL A 145 -7.92 -13.96 -2.97
C VAL A 145 -9.01 -14.63 -3.83
N GLN A 146 -8.67 -15.21 -4.98
CA GLN A 146 -9.61 -15.98 -5.81
C GLN A 146 -10.23 -17.15 -5.05
N LEU A 147 -9.43 -17.84 -4.23
CA LEU A 147 -9.88 -18.93 -3.37
C LEU A 147 -10.64 -18.47 -2.11
N LEU A 148 -10.96 -17.18 -1.98
CA LEU A 148 -11.62 -16.56 -0.81
C LEU A 148 -10.87 -16.81 0.51
N ARG A 149 -9.55 -16.96 0.45
CA ARG A 149 -8.69 -17.11 1.63
C ARG A 149 -8.13 -15.76 2.02
N PHE A 150 -8.68 -15.17 3.08
CA PHE A 150 -8.32 -13.84 3.57
C PHE A 150 -7.47 -13.85 4.85
N GLY A 151 -7.13 -15.04 5.35
CA GLY A 151 -6.28 -15.22 6.53
C GLY A 151 -4.79 -15.20 6.20
N THR A 152 -3.97 -14.67 7.10
CA THR A 152 -2.51 -14.54 6.93
C THR A 152 -1.68 -15.69 7.51
N LEU A 153 -2.31 -16.60 8.27
CA LEU A 153 -1.63 -17.72 8.96
C LEU A 153 -1.05 -18.78 8.01
N GLU A 154 -1.41 -18.76 6.73
CA GLU A 154 -0.95 -19.75 5.74
C GLU A 154 0.39 -19.39 5.07
N PHE A 155 0.99 -18.24 5.39
CA PHE A 155 2.21 -17.77 4.73
C PHE A 155 3.39 -17.76 5.69
N GLU A 156 4.48 -18.42 5.33
CA GLU A 156 5.72 -18.44 6.13
C GLU A 156 6.56 -17.16 5.92
N ASN A 157 6.44 -16.52 4.77
CA ASN A 157 7.22 -15.34 4.42
C ASN A 157 6.41 -14.04 4.69
N PRO A 158 6.93 -13.11 5.52
CA PRO A 158 6.25 -11.86 5.88
C PRO A 158 5.85 -10.96 4.71
N MET A 159 6.62 -10.95 3.62
CA MET A 159 6.30 -10.17 2.43
C MET A 159 5.07 -10.72 1.71
N TYR A 160 4.92 -12.05 1.64
CA TYR A 160 3.69 -12.65 1.13
C TYR A 160 2.48 -12.29 1.99
N GLN A 161 2.61 -12.33 3.32
CA GLN A 161 1.53 -11.90 4.22
C GLN A 161 1.14 -10.44 3.97
N LEU A 162 2.13 -9.56 3.80
CA LEU A 162 1.90 -8.15 3.52
C LEU A 162 1.18 -7.94 2.18
N VAL A 163 1.69 -8.51 1.08
CA VAL A 163 1.10 -8.35 -0.25
C VAL A 163 -0.32 -8.93 -0.28
N HIS A 164 -0.52 -10.13 0.27
CA HIS A 164 -1.84 -10.75 0.39
C HIS A 164 -2.81 -9.91 1.23
N GLN A 165 -2.34 -9.34 2.34
CA GLN A 165 -3.13 -8.45 3.18
C GLN A 165 -3.63 -7.23 2.41
N LEU A 166 -2.77 -6.61 1.58
CA LEU A 166 -3.14 -5.46 0.76
C LEU A 166 -4.20 -5.83 -0.28
N TYR A 167 -3.99 -6.92 -1.03
CA TYR A 167 -4.98 -7.44 -2.00
C TYR A 167 -6.32 -7.82 -1.36
N SER A 168 -6.29 -8.38 -0.16
CA SER A 168 -7.49 -8.89 0.53
C SER A 168 -8.33 -7.82 1.21
N ASN A 169 -7.73 -6.70 1.65
CA ASN A 169 -8.37 -5.78 2.60
C ASN A 169 -8.33 -4.31 2.18
N THR A 170 -7.85 -4.01 0.98
CA THR A 170 -7.78 -2.64 0.47
C THR A 170 -8.27 -2.59 -0.97
N LYS A 171 -8.68 -1.41 -1.44
CA LYS A 171 -8.87 -1.19 -2.88
C LYS A 171 -7.49 -1.01 -3.51
N VAL A 172 -7.07 -1.98 -4.32
CA VAL A 172 -5.70 -2.09 -4.83
C VAL A 172 -5.61 -1.51 -6.24
N ILE A 173 -4.55 -0.73 -6.47
CA ILE A 173 -4.05 -0.39 -7.80
C ILE A 173 -2.66 -1.01 -7.94
N THR A 174 -2.48 -1.87 -8.94
CA THR A 174 -1.18 -2.47 -9.25
C THR A 174 -0.63 -1.80 -10.49
N MET A 175 0.50 -1.13 -10.35
CA MET A 175 1.21 -0.48 -11.43
C MET A 175 2.42 -1.33 -11.81
N ILE A 176 2.38 -1.85 -13.03
CA ILE A 176 3.43 -2.68 -13.60
C ILE A 176 4.26 -1.78 -14.51
N ASN A 177 5.49 -1.49 -14.10
CA ASN A 177 6.44 -0.81 -14.95
C ASN A 177 7.10 -1.84 -15.87
N VAL A 178 7.06 -1.54 -17.16
CA VAL A 178 7.45 -2.46 -18.23
C VAL A 178 8.50 -1.72 -19.05
N ASP A 179 9.78 -1.91 -18.69
CA ASP A 179 10.91 -1.33 -19.41
C ASP A 179 11.83 -2.44 -19.94
N ARG A 180 12.11 -2.41 -21.24
CA ARG A 180 12.98 -3.33 -22.05
C ARG A 180 12.44 -4.69 -22.48
N VAL A 181 13.22 -5.36 -23.34
CA VAL A 181 12.95 -6.62 -24.04
C VAL A 181 12.76 -7.76 -23.02
N ASP A 182 11.75 -8.61 -23.24
CA ASP A 182 11.31 -9.74 -22.39
C ASP A 182 10.26 -9.39 -21.29
N ASN A 183 9.19 -8.73 -21.74
CA ASN A 183 8.07 -8.26 -20.90
C ASN A 183 6.91 -9.25 -20.76
N GLU A 184 6.98 -10.42 -21.38
CA GLU A 184 5.85 -11.35 -21.46
C GLU A 184 5.35 -11.70 -20.05
N LYS A 185 6.25 -12.02 -19.12
CA LYS A 185 5.90 -12.27 -17.71
C LYS A 185 5.16 -11.13 -17.02
N TRP A 186 5.51 -9.87 -17.32
CA TRP A 186 4.89 -8.69 -16.71
C TRP A 186 3.52 -8.38 -17.32
N LEU A 187 3.38 -8.62 -18.63
CA LEU A 187 2.10 -8.53 -19.34
C LEU A 187 1.14 -9.63 -18.89
N ASP A 188 1.64 -10.87 -18.76
CA ASP A 188 0.90 -12.01 -18.25
C ASP A 188 0.43 -11.77 -16.82
N LEU A 189 1.29 -11.22 -15.96
CA LEU A 189 0.90 -10.80 -14.61
C LEU A 189 -0.18 -9.72 -14.65
N GLY A 190 -0.07 -8.74 -15.55
CA GLY A 190 -1.08 -7.70 -15.75
C GLY A 190 -2.44 -8.27 -16.13
N GLN A 191 -2.47 -9.23 -17.05
CA GLN A 191 -3.69 -9.97 -17.38
C GLN A 191 -4.19 -10.76 -16.18
N TYR A 192 -3.29 -11.44 -15.46
CA TYR A 192 -3.63 -12.28 -14.33
C TYR A 192 -4.28 -11.49 -13.18
N VAL A 193 -3.73 -10.31 -12.85
CA VAL A 193 -4.31 -9.38 -11.86
C VAL A 193 -5.74 -8.99 -12.24
N GLN A 194 -6.04 -8.83 -13.53
CA GLN A 194 -7.39 -8.49 -14.02
C GLN A 194 -8.38 -9.66 -13.96
N THR A 195 -7.90 -10.92 -13.94
CA THR A 195 -8.79 -12.09 -13.87
C THR A 195 -9.47 -12.28 -12.51
N VAL A 196 -9.01 -11.55 -11.48
CA VAL A 196 -9.66 -11.58 -10.16
C VAL A 196 -10.75 -10.53 -10.13
N ASP A 197 -11.99 -11.00 -10.18
CA ASP A 197 -13.13 -10.15 -9.87
C ASP A 197 -12.91 -9.51 -8.50
N VAL A 198 -13.02 -8.18 -8.46
CA VAL A 198 -12.98 -7.38 -7.24
C VAL A 198 -13.99 -7.98 -6.27
N VAL A 199 -13.51 -8.73 -5.27
CA VAL A 199 -14.37 -9.32 -4.26
C VAL A 199 -15.17 -8.16 -3.67
N PRO A 200 -16.51 -8.13 -3.82
CA PRO A 200 -17.27 -6.97 -3.42
C PRO A 200 -17.07 -6.76 -1.93
N VAL A 201 -16.46 -5.63 -1.60
CA VAL A 201 -16.25 -5.13 -0.24
C VAL A 201 -17.56 -5.23 0.57
N ASN A 202 -18.73 -5.15 -0.09
CA ASN A 202 -20.07 -5.34 0.47
C ASN A 202 -20.33 -6.66 1.22
N ARG A 203 -19.61 -7.75 0.96
CA ARG A 203 -19.81 -9.01 1.73
C ARG A 203 -19.26 -8.97 3.15
N VAL A 204 -18.51 -7.92 3.50
CA VAL A 204 -17.75 -7.86 4.76
C VAL A 204 -18.33 -6.83 5.75
N TYR A 205 -19.21 -5.92 5.31
CA TYR A 205 -19.83 -4.88 6.15
C TYR A 205 -21.26 -5.20 6.62
N SER A 206 -21.77 -6.40 6.33
CA SER A 206 -23.02 -6.88 6.93
C SER A 206 -22.74 -7.71 8.18
N LYS A 207 -22.44 -7.04 9.29
CA LYS A 207 -22.88 -7.40 10.64
C LYS A 207 -22.97 -6.13 11.49
#